data_AF-R6WHQ5-F1
#
_entry.id   AF-R6WHQ5-F1
#
_cell.length_a   1.000
_cell.length_b   1.000
_cell.length_c   1.000
_cell.angle_alpha   90.00
_cell.angle_beta   90.00
_cell.angle_gamma   90.00
#
_symmetry.space_group_name_H-M   'P 1'
#
loop_
_entity.id
_entity.type
_entity.pdbx_description
1 polymer ?
#
loop_
_entity_poly.entity_id
_entity_poly.type
_entity_poly.pdbx_seq_one_letter_code
_entity_poly.pdbx_strand_id
1 'polypeptide(L)'
;MEIAIIVLVVLILIGVKAYVDQRNYKKRLRTRLLREWGRPSEDEYGIEKLQTVAEYFRAHENDQSIDDITWNDLDMDTVYQQMNHTKSAMGQEYLYALLHNPQVDAESLKERERLISFFMENEKARFDLQQEFAAIGKGGNFSVYGYLDRVGMLQKENGISSVIQMFAFVGGVISCFFVPDIMIMPTAVVAAINMVTYYKRKAQMETFYRLFAFIVKMVRFSEAVASLNIPETEVYFQRLKEEAGRFRHFCRGSWLVVGGGNMEGNITDILMDYVRLLTHVDIIKFQSMAREVLRLRDDLNVMYETVGYLDSMLAAASYREMMGEWCEPQLTRAKDRQFYLEADELYHPLLTDPVKNTIHTHRNVLLTGSNASGKSTFIKTVAINAILAQTIHTVLADSYRANFFRIYSSMALRDDIMSSESYYMVEIRSLKRIVDQSKCQGEPVLCFIDEVLRGTNTVERIAASTEILELLAAQNAFCFAATHDIELTELLKKQYDNYHFEEQVEEDDVIFDYRLREGKAMTRNAIKLLHMIGYDPKIVERAQERVEYFVEHGSWQMQ
;
A
#
# COMPACT_ATOMS: atom_id res chain seq x y z
N MET A 1 28.46 8.67 -54.50
CA MET A 1 27.85 9.86 -53.86
C MET A 1 26.35 9.67 -53.61
N GLU A 2 25.58 9.10 -54.54
CA GLU A 2 24.13 8.91 -54.38
C GLU A 2 23.72 8.05 -53.16
N ILE A 3 24.42 6.95 -52.89
CA ILE A 3 24.14 6.09 -51.70
C ILE A 3 24.37 6.85 -50.39
N ALA A 4 25.41 7.68 -50.30
CA ALA A 4 25.71 8.46 -49.10
C ALA A 4 24.64 9.54 -48.83
N ILE A 5 24.09 10.15 -49.89
CA ILE A 5 23.00 11.13 -49.79
C ILE A 5 21.72 10.44 -49.33
N ILE A 6 21.40 9.25 -49.87
CA ILE A 6 20.22 8.47 -49.45
C ILE A 6 20.33 8.08 -47.97
N VAL A 7 21.50 7.58 -47.52
CA VAL A 7 21.73 7.23 -46.10
C VAL A 7 21.57 8.45 -45.20
N LEU A 8 22.12 9.60 -45.60
CA LEU A 8 21.98 10.85 -44.84
C LEU A 8 20.51 11.29 -44.71
N VAL A 9 19.74 11.22 -45.81
CA VAL A 9 18.30 11.55 -45.80
C VAL A 9 17.53 10.60 -44.89
N VAL A 10 17.82 9.29 -44.92
CA VAL A 10 17.20 8.31 -44.03
C VAL A 10 17.53 8.59 -42.56
N LEU A 11 18.79 8.89 -42.23
CA LEU A 11 19.19 9.25 -40.87
C LEU A 11 18.50 10.53 -40.38
N ILE A 12 18.35 11.54 -41.25
CA ILE A 12 17.60 12.76 -40.94
C ILE A 12 16.12 12.44 -40.70
N LEU A 13 15.49 11.61 -41.54
CA LEU A 13 14.09 11.21 -41.37
C LEU A 13 13.89 10.40 -40.08
N ILE A 14 14.81 9.51 -39.73
CA ILE A 14 14.81 8.78 -38.45
C ILE A 14 14.96 9.76 -37.29
N GLY A 15 15.89 10.71 -37.37
CA GLY A 15 16.10 11.74 -36.33
C GLY A 15 14.88 12.64 -36.15
N VAL A 16 14.26 13.09 -37.25
CA VAL A 16 13.02 13.89 -37.22
C VAL A 16 11.86 13.07 -36.65
N LYS A 17 11.69 11.82 -37.07
CA LYS A 17 10.67 10.93 -36.52
C LYS A 17 10.87 10.73 -35.01
N ALA A 18 12.09 10.41 -34.57
CA ALA A 18 12.42 10.24 -33.16
C ALA A 18 12.11 11.52 -32.35
N TYR A 19 12.44 12.70 -32.87
CA TYR A 19 12.12 13.98 -32.25
C TYR A 19 10.61 14.24 -32.16
N VAL A 20 9.87 13.97 -33.25
CA VAL A 20 8.41 14.12 -33.29
C VAL A 20 7.73 13.15 -32.33
N ASP A 21 8.17 11.90 -32.30
CA ASP A 21 7.66 10.85 -31.40
C ASP A 21 7.91 11.21 -29.94
N GLN A 22 9.12 11.69 -29.60
CA GLN A 22 9.45 12.15 -28.25
C GLN A 22 8.58 13.35 -27.83
N ARG A 23 8.36 14.31 -28.74
CA ARG A 23 7.50 15.48 -28.47
C ARG A 23 6.04 15.08 -28.29
N ASN A 24 5.54 14.18 -29.11
CA ASN A 24 4.17 13.67 -29.02
C ASN A 24 3.96 12.84 -27.75
N TYR A 25 4.96 12.02 -27.37
CA TYR A 25 4.96 11.28 -26.12
C TYR A 25 4.85 12.23 -24.92
N LYS A 26 5.70 13.27 -24.84
CA LYS A 26 5.62 14.27 -23.76
C LYS A 26 4.26 14.97 -23.70
N LYS A 27 3.68 15.32 -24.85
CA LYS A 27 2.33 15.92 -24.92
C LYS A 27 1.26 14.96 -24.38
N ARG A 28 1.26 13.70 -24.82
CA ARG A 28 0.29 12.69 -24.36
C ARG A 28 0.43 12.41 -22.87
N LEU A 29 1.66 12.29 -22.39
CA LEU A 29 1.95 12.12 -20.97
C LEU A 29 1.41 13.30 -20.16
N ARG A 30 1.61 14.54 -20.65
CA ARG A 30 1.04 15.73 -19.99
C ARG A 30 -0.47 15.69 -19.89
N THR A 31 -1.16 15.42 -21.00
CA THR A 31 -2.62 15.33 -21.00
C THR A 31 -3.11 14.23 -20.07
N ARG A 32 -2.41 13.09 -20.00
CA ARG A 32 -2.73 11.99 -19.09
C ARG A 32 -2.57 12.39 -17.63
N LEU A 33 -1.41 12.93 -17.24
CA LEU A 33 -1.14 13.33 -15.85
C LEU A 33 -2.14 14.38 -15.35
N LEU A 34 -2.50 15.36 -16.19
CA LEU A 34 -3.50 16.36 -15.86
C LEU A 34 -4.92 15.77 -15.74
N ARG A 35 -5.24 14.73 -16.52
CA ARG A 35 -6.54 14.06 -16.45
C ARG A 35 -6.65 13.18 -15.20
N GLU A 36 -5.57 12.52 -14.79
CA GLU A 36 -5.55 11.62 -13.64
C GLU A 36 -5.56 12.35 -12.28
N TRP A 37 -5.06 13.58 -12.23
CA TRP A 37 -5.04 14.36 -10.99
C TRP A 37 -6.45 14.62 -10.45
N GLY A 38 -6.64 14.34 -9.15
CA GLY A 38 -7.92 14.57 -8.46
C GLY A 38 -9.07 13.66 -8.93
N ARG A 39 -8.78 12.53 -9.59
CA ARG A 39 -9.82 11.59 -10.07
C ARG A 39 -9.51 10.17 -9.65
N PRO A 40 -10.51 9.30 -9.42
CA PRO A 40 -10.26 7.91 -9.06
C PRO A 40 -9.27 7.22 -10.00
N SER A 41 -8.35 6.45 -9.42
CA SER A 41 -7.40 5.64 -10.17
C SER A 41 -8.13 4.67 -11.12
N GLU A 42 -7.69 4.61 -12.38
CA GLU A 42 -8.17 3.62 -13.35
C GLU A 42 -7.41 2.27 -13.22
N ASP A 43 -6.43 2.17 -12.33
CA ASP A 43 -5.61 0.96 -12.15
C ASP A 43 -6.34 -0.09 -11.27
N GLU A 44 -6.70 -1.23 -11.85
CA GLU A 44 -7.16 -2.41 -11.11
C GLU A 44 -5.99 -3.31 -10.67
N TYR A 45 -5.98 -3.68 -9.40
CA TYR A 45 -4.93 -4.53 -8.82
C TYR A 45 -5.41 -5.97 -8.65
N GLY A 46 -4.82 -6.89 -9.41
CA GLY A 46 -4.93 -8.31 -9.11
C GLY A 46 -4.15 -8.69 -7.85
N ILE A 47 -4.45 -9.88 -7.30
CA ILE A 47 -3.83 -10.42 -6.07
C ILE A 47 -2.30 -10.41 -6.16
N GLU A 48 -1.73 -10.87 -7.28
CA GLU A 48 -0.26 -10.90 -7.48
C GLU A 48 0.38 -9.51 -7.40
N LYS A 49 -0.32 -8.49 -7.89
CA LYS A 49 0.19 -7.12 -7.88
C LYS A 49 0.15 -6.54 -6.47
N LEU A 50 -0.90 -6.80 -5.69
CA LEU A 50 -0.96 -6.42 -4.27
C LEU A 50 0.14 -7.12 -3.45
N GLN A 51 0.37 -8.42 -3.69
CA GLN A 51 1.48 -9.14 -3.06
C GLN A 51 2.84 -8.52 -3.38
N THR A 52 3.06 -8.14 -4.65
CA THR A 52 4.29 -7.44 -5.08
C THR A 52 4.44 -6.11 -4.35
N VAL A 53 3.37 -5.33 -4.27
CA VAL A 53 3.36 -4.01 -3.60
C VAL A 53 3.65 -4.15 -2.10
N ALA A 54 3.18 -5.23 -1.48
CA ALA A 54 3.39 -5.47 -0.05
C ALA A 54 4.83 -5.89 0.29
N GLU A 55 5.68 -6.27 -0.67
CA GLU A 55 7.03 -6.77 -0.39
C GLU A 55 7.91 -5.76 0.37
N TYR A 56 7.85 -4.47 0.00
CA TYR A 56 8.56 -3.42 0.74
C TYR A 56 8.07 -3.33 2.19
N PHE A 57 6.75 -3.32 2.39
CA PHE A 57 6.16 -3.30 3.73
C PHE A 57 6.61 -4.51 4.56
N ARG A 58 6.52 -5.74 4.01
CA ARG A 58 6.93 -6.96 4.71
C ARG A 58 8.40 -6.97 5.10
N ALA A 59 9.26 -6.31 4.32
CA ALA A 59 10.66 -6.15 4.67
C ALA A 59 10.92 -5.14 5.80
N HIS A 60 9.95 -4.27 6.12
CA HIS A 60 10.07 -3.18 7.11
C HIS A 60 8.93 -3.18 8.16
N GLU A 61 8.20 -4.30 8.27
CA GLU A 61 7.09 -4.46 9.21
C GLU A 61 7.61 -4.35 10.66
N ASN A 62 6.86 -3.65 11.51
CA ASN A 62 7.21 -3.41 12.91
C ASN A 62 5.98 -3.56 13.81
N ASP A 63 6.20 -3.62 15.13
CA ASP A 63 5.14 -3.87 16.12
C ASP A 63 4.04 -2.79 16.17
N GLN A 64 4.27 -1.61 15.57
CA GLN A 64 3.30 -0.52 15.49
C GLN A 64 2.54 -0.49 14.16
N SER A 65 2.89 -1.36 13.21
CA SER A 65 2.21 -1.47 11.94
C SER A 65 0.76 -1.95 12.12
N ILE A 66 -0.13 -1.49 11.24
CA ILE A 66 -1.47 -2.06 11.08
C ILE A 66 -1.29 -3.50 10.59
N ASP A 67 -1.81 -4.45 11.35
CA ASP A 67 -1.72 -5.86 10.99
C ASP A 67 -2.76 -6.28 9.95
N ASP A 68 -2.54 -7.46 9.37
CA ASP A 68 -3.38 -8.00 8.30
C ASP A 68 -4.85 -8.16 8.72
N ILE A 69 -5.13 -8.44 9.99
CA ILE A 69 -6.52 -8.57 10.47
C ILE A 69 -7.20 -7.21 10.38
N THR A 70 -6.56 -6.17 10.92
CA THR A 70 -7.09 -4.82 10.93
C THR A 70 -7.17 -4.24 9.52
N TRP A 71 -6.16 -4.50 8.68
CA TRP A 71 -6.13 -4.09 7.28
C TRP A 71 -7.30 -4.69 6.49
N ASN A 72 -7.58 -5.98 6.67
CA ASN A 72 -8.66 -6.69 5.98
C ASN A 72 -10.05 -6.28 6.49
N ASP A 73 -10.24 -6.14 7.81
CA ASP A 73 -11.51 -5.72 8.42
C ASP A 73 -11.97 -4.36 7.86
N LEU A 74 -11.02 -3.46 7.62
CA LEU A 74 -11.25 -2.10 7.14
C LEU A 74 -11.27 -1.97 5.61
N ASP A 75 -11.10 -3.07 4.87
CA ASP A 75 -10.99 -3.09 3.40
C ASP A 75 -9.94 -2.08 2.85
N MET A 76 -8.80 -2.01 3.53
CA MET A 76 -7.77 -1.02 3.24
C MET A 76 -7.09 -1.22 1.88
N ASP A 77 -7.18 -2.41 1.27
CA ASP A 77 -6.76 -2.63 -0.12
C ASP A 77 -7.54 -1.74 -1.09
N THR A 78 -8.85 -1.59 -0.89
CA THR A 78 -9.71 -0.75 -1.73
C THR A 78 -9.41 0.73 -1.48
N VAL A 79 -9.19 1.12 -0.21
CA VAL A 79 -8.78 2.49 0.15
C VAL A 79 -7.42 2.84 -0.48
N TYR A 80 -6.46 1.93 -0.39
CA TYR A 80 -5.14 2.08 -1.02
C TYR A 80 -5.28 2.23 -2.54
N GLN A 81 -6.05 1.37 -3.21
CA GLN A 81 -6.25 1.45 -4.66
C GLN A 81 -6.88 2.78 -5.09
N GLN A 82 -7.88 3.26 -4.35
CA GLN A 82 -8.52 4.56 -4.57
C GLN A 82 -7.53 5.73 -4.44
N MET A 83 -6.58 5.63 -3.50
CA MET A 83 -5.57 6.66 -3.23
C MET A 83 -4.37 6.61 -4.18
N ASN A 84 -4.09 5.46 -4.78
CA ASN A 84 -2.80 5.20 -5.40
C ASN A 84 -2.62 5.87 -6.78
N HIS A 85 -2.26 7.15 -6.76
CA HIS A 85 -1.93 7.94 -7.94
C HIS A 85 -0.43 8.10 -8.19
N THR A 86 0.39 7.32 -7.49
CA THR A 86 1.84 7.29 -7.64
C THR A 86 2.23 6.98 -9.09
N LYS A 87 3.41 7.39 -9.55
CA LYS A 87 3.86 7.17 -10.94
C LYS A 87 5.04 6.21 -11.06
N SER A 88 5.65 5.84 -9.94
CA SER A 88 6.78 4.92 -9.85
C SER A 88 6.44 3.65 -9.05
N ALA A 89 7.17 2.56 -9.30
CA ALA A 89 7.03 1.32 -8.51
C ALA A 89 7.35 1.55 -7.02
N MET A 90 8.38 2.37 -6.75
CA MET A 90 8.74 2.81 -5.39
C MET A 90 7.59 3.53 -4.70
N GLY A 91 6.91 4.44 -5.40
CA GLY A 91 5.76 5.15 -4.87
C GLY A 91 4.65 4.18 -4.47
N GLN A 92 4.32 3.20 -5.30
CA GLN A 92 3.27 2.21 -4.99
C GLN A 92 3.59 1.43 -3.71
N GLU A 93 4.79 0.84 -3.66
CA GLU A 93 5.26 0.05 -2.52
C GLU A 93 5.38 0.88 -1.24
N TYR A 94 5.91 2.10 -1.34
CA TYR A 94 6.09 2.99 -0.21
C TYR A 94 4.74 3.53 0.30
N LEU A 95 3.79 3.89 -0.58
CA LEU A 95 2.46 4.34 -0.18
C LEU A 95 1.72 3.24 0.59
N TYR A 96 1.80 2.00 0.12
CA TYR A 96 1.23 0.85 0.82
C TYR A 96 1.83 0.70 2.22
N ALA A 97 3.17 0.75 2.33
CA ALA A 97 3.85 0.71 3.62
C ALA A 97 3.53 1.92 4.50
N LEU A 98 3.35 3.11 3.91
CA LEU A 98 3.01 4.33 4.63
C LEU A 98 1.63 4.22 5.29
N LEU A 99 0.64 3.65 4.59
CA LEU A 99 -0.69 3.41 5.16
C LEU A 99 -0.70 2.33 6.26
N HIS A 100 0.22 1.37 6.20
CA HIS A 100 0.41 0.39 7.27
C HIS A 100 1.14 0.96 8.49
N ASN A 101 1.82 2.11 8.38
CA ASN A 101 2.68 2.64 9.44
C ASN A 101 2.25 4.04 9.92
N PRO A 102 1.15 4.13 10.70
CA PRO A 102 0.78 5.33 11.43
C PRO A 102 1.96 5.92 12.22
N GLN A 103 2.16 7.23 12.10
CA GLN A 103 3.22 7.97 12.77
C GLN A 103 2.70 8.66 14.03
N VAL A 104 3.52 8.60 15.07
CA VAL A 104 3.28 9.29 16.35
C VAL A 104 4.19 10.52 16.53
N ASP A 105 5.08 10.75 15.57
CA ASP A 105 5.98 11.90 15.55
C ASP A 105 5.33 13.09 14.82
N ALA A 106 5.12 14.18 15.55
CA ALA A 106 4.47 15.37 15.03
C ALA A 106 5.34 16.07 13.97
N GLU A 107 6.67 16.00 14.05
CA GLU A 107 7.54 16.64 13.07
C GLU A 107 7.51 15.90 11.72
N SER A 108 7.52 14.57 11.74
CA SER A 108 7.30 13.74 10.54
C SER A 108 5.96 14.06 9.85
N LEU A 109 4.87 14.21 10.62
CA LEU A 109 3.56 14.56 10.07
C LEU A 109 3.52 15.99 9.50
N LYS A 110 4.14 16.96 10.18
CA LYS A 110 4.28 18.33 9.67
C LYS A 110 5.06 18.40 8.37
N GLU A 111 6.11 17.58 8.22
CA GLU A 111 6.88 17.53 6.98
C GLU A 111 6.06 16.92 5.83
N ARG A 112 5.23 15.91 6.12
CA ARG A 112 4.25 15.38 5.14
C ARG A 112 3.27 16.47 4.73
N GLU A 113 2.68 17.18 5.70
CA GLU A 113 1.75 18.28 5.44
C GLU A 113 2.38 19.35 4.54
N ARG A 114 3.60 19.79 4.87
CA ARG A 114 4.34 20.80 4.09
C ARG A 114 4.46 20.40 2.62
N LEU A 115 4.80 19.14 2.34
CA LEU A 115 4.96 18.64 0.98
C LEU A 115 3.61 18.46 0.27
N ILE A 116 2.62 17.89 0.96
CA ILE A 116 1.27 17.67 0.40
C ILE A 116 0.67 19.02 -0.01
N SER A 117 0.65 19.99 0.90
CA SER A 117 0.14 21.34 0.64
C SER A 117 0.90 22.03 -0.51
N PHE A 118 2.24 21.93 -0.54
CA PHE A 118 3.04 22.44 -1.65
C PHE A 118 2.63 21.86 -3.01
N PHE A 119 2.43 20.53 -3.10
CA PHE A 119 2.05 19.88 -4.35
C PHE A 119 0.61 20.13 -4.79
N MET A 120 -0.29 20.45 -3.84
CA MET A 120 -1.64 20.91 -4.17
C MET A 120 -1.59 22.29 -4.84
N GLU A 121 -0.85 23.23 -4.26
CA GLU A 121 -0.76 24.63 -4.73
C GLU A 121 0.09 24.80 -6.00
N ASN A 122 1.15 24.00 -6.16
CA ASN A 122 2.13 24.20 -7.23
C ASN A 122 2.01 23.16 -8.36
N GLU A 123 1.09 23.42 -9.30
CA GLU A 123 0.84 22.54 -10.45
C GLU A 123 2.10 22.28 -11.30
N LYS A 124 2.96 23.29 -11.48
CA LYS A 124 4.16 23.16 -12.31
C LYS A 124 5.17 22.21 -11.67
N ALA A 125 5.49 22.42 -10.40
CA ALA A 125 6.44 21.58 -9.66
C ALA A 125 5.93 20.13 -9.58
N ARG A 126 4.64 19.95 -9.29
CA ARG A 126 3.95 18.65 -9.36
C ARG A 126 4.14 17.99 -10.71
N PHE A 127 3.83 18.69 -11.79
CA PHE A 127 3.86 18.13 -13.14
C PHE A 127 5.29 17.70 -13.54
N ASP A 128 6.27 18.57 -13.29
CA ASP A 128 7.66 18.30 -13.64
C ASP A 128 8.17 17.07 -12.88
N LEU A 129 7.84 16.93 -11.60
CA LEU A 129 8.22 15.77 -10.79
C LEU A 129 7.48 14.47 -11.19
N GLN A 130 6.17 14.54 -11.42
CA GLN A 130 5.39 13.39 -11.89
C GLN A 130 5.87 12.87 -13.26
N GLN A 131 6.34 13.76 -14.14
CA GLN A 131 6.94 13.37 -15.42
C GLN A 131 8.19 12.51 -15.21
N GLU A 132 9.06 12.90 -14.29
CA GLU A 132 10.27 12.14 -13.97
C GLU A 132 9.94 10.79 -13.30
N PHE A 133 8.97 10.74 -12.38
CA PHE A 133 8.51 9.47 -11.80
C PHE A 133 7.89 8.52 -12.85
N ALA A 134 7.09 9.06 -13.78
CA ALA A 134 6.51 8.28 -14.88
C ALA A 134 7.58 7.70 -15.82
N ALA A 135 8.75 8.34 -15.94
CA ALA A 135 9.87 7.82 -16.72
C ALA A 135 10.51 6.57 -16.10
N ILE A 136 10.45 6.43 -14.76
CA ILE A 136 10.82 5.19 -14.05
C ILE A 136 9.78 4.11 -14.34
N GLY A 137 8.50 4.44 -14.09
CA GLY A 137 7.33 3.59 -14.28
C GLY A 137 7.00 2.65 -13.10
N LYS A 138 5.79 2.06 -13.15
CA LYS A 138 5.17 1.21 -12.10
C LYS A 138 5.64 -0.26 -12.05
N GLY A 139 6.70 -0.63 -12.76
CA GLY A 139 7.40 -1.93 -12.61
C GLY A 139 6.64 -3.22 -12.97
N GLY A 140 5.32 -3.23 -13.15
CA GLY A 140 4.53 -4.48 -13.29
C GLY A 140 4.56 -5.29 -11.99
N ASN A 141 4.64 -6.63 -12.07
CA ASN A 141 4.76 -7.53 -10.90
C ASN A 141 6.24 -7.72 -10.50
N PHE A 142 6.98 -6.61 -10.40
CA PHE A 142 8.40 -6.60 -10.02
C PHE A 142 8.62 -5.63 -8.85
N SER A 143 9.20 -6.13 -7.77
CA SER A 143 9.66 -5.36 -6.61
C SER A 143 11.17 -5.53 -6.45
N VAL A 144 11.84 -4.48 -6.01
CA VAL A 144 13.29 -4.52 -5.74
C VAL A 144 13.59 -5.42 -4.55
N TYR A 145 12.76 -5.38 -3.51
CA TYR A 145 13.01 -6.06 -2.24
C TYR A 145 12.89 -7.59 -2.37
N GLY A 146 11.95 -8.10 -3.17
CA GLY A 146 11.82 -9.55 -3.41
C GLY A 146 13.02 -10.17 -4.14
N TYR A 147 13.83 -9.36 -4.83
CA TYR A 147 15.02 -9.80 -5.57
C TYR A 147 16.32 -9.47 -4.86
N LEU A 148 16.37 -8.42 -4.03
CA LEU A 148 17.59 -7.93 -3.40
C LEU A 148 18.27 -9.01 -2.54
N ASP A 149 17.50 -9.76 -1.75
CA ASP A 149 18.03 -10.87 -0.93
C ASP A 149 18.53 -12.04 -1.79
N ARG A 150 17.97 -12.23 -2.99
CA ARG A 150 18.41 -13.28 -3.94
C ARG A 150 19.73 -12.92 -4.62
N VAL A 151 20.11 -11.63 -4.68
CA VAL A 151 21.40 -11.20 -5.26
C VAL A 151 22.58 -11.81 -4.48
N GLY A 152 22.44 -11.98 -3.16
CA GLY A 152 23.46 -12.61 -2.33
C GLY A 152 23.76 -14.07 -2.72
N MET A 153 22.78 -14.78 -3.28
CA MET A 153 22.97 -16.16 -3.74
C MET A 153 23.86 -16.25 -4.99
N LEU A 154 23.85 -15.23 -5.84
CA LEU A 154 24.68 -15.17 -7.06
C LEU A 154 26.16 -14.91 -6.78
N GLN A 155 26.49 -14.29 -5.64
CA GLN A 155 27.87 -13.93 -5.31
C GLN A 155 28.76 -15.17 -5.02
N LYS A 156 28.17 -16.33 -4.73
CA LYS A 156 28.91 -17.55 -4.40
C LYS A 156 29.71 -18.12 -5.59
N GLU A 157 29.41 -17.74 -6.82
CA GLU A 157 30.20 -18.14 -7.98
C GLU A 157 31.38 -17.18 -8.23
N ASN A 158 32.61 -17.68 -8.13
CA ASN A 158 33.82 -16.92 -8.45
C ASN A 158 33.86 -16.54 -9.95
N GLY A 159 33.64 -15.26 -10.24
CA GLY A 159 33.70 -14.67 -11.59
C GLY A 159 35.03 -14.79 -12.33
N ILE A 160 36.06 -15.26 -11.63
CA ILE A 160 37.42 -15.49 -12.16
C ILE A 160 37.39 -16.39 -13.40
N SER A 161 36.50 -17.39 -13.43
CA SER A 161 36.39 -18.30 -14.57
C SER A 161 35.99 -17.58 -15.87
N SER A 162 35.06 -16.62 -15.84
CA SER A 162 34.68 -15.85 -17.04
C SER A 162 35.78 -14.89 -17.47
N VAL A 163 36.53 -14.32 -16.52
CA VAL A 163 37.69 -13.47 -16.83
C VAL A 163 38.78 -14.28 -17.52
N ILE A 164 39.10 -15.48 -17.02
CA ILE A 164 40.07 -16.38 -17.66
C ILE A 164 39.61 -16.77 -19.07
N GLN A 165 38.34 -17.12 -19.23
CA GLN A 165 37.74 -17.48 -20.53
C GLN A 165 37.77 -16.33 -21.54
N MET A 166 37.54 -15.09 -21.09
CA MET A 166 37.69 -13.90 -21.91
C MET A 166 39.12 -13.73 -22.41
N PHE A 167 40.11 -13.77 -21.50
CA PHE A 167 41.52 -13.62 -21.88
C PHE A 167 42.03 -14.78 -22.73
N ALA A 168 41.58 -16.01 -22.48
CA ALA A 168 41.92 -17.17 -23.29
C ALA A 168 41.40 -17.01 -24.73
N PHE A 169 40.15 -16.54 -24.90
CA PHE A 169 39.59 -16.31 -26.23
C PHE A 169 40.27 -15.15 -26.95
N VAL A 170 40.41 -13.98 -26.30
CA VAL A 170 41.07 -12.81 -26.90
C VAL A 170 42.53 -13.11 -27.23
N GLY A 171 43.26 -13.77 -26.33
CA GLY A 171 44.63 -14.21 -26.54
C GLY A 171 44.75 -15.22 -27.69
N GLY A 172 43.80 -16.15 -27.81
CA GLY A 172 43.71 -17.09 -28.93
C GLY A 172 43.51 -16.38 -30.27
N VAL A 173 42.55 -15.44 -30.35
CA VAL A 173 42.30 -14.62 -31.54
C VAL A 173 43.53 -13.80 -31.93
N ILE A 174 44.19 -13.15 -30.96
CA ILE A 174 45.43 -12.38 -31.23
C ILE A 174 46.53 -13.32 -31.76
N SER A 175 46.68 -14.50 -31.16
CA SER A 175 47.71 -15.47 -31.55
C SER A 175 47.49 -16.04 -32.96
N CYS A 176 46.24 -16.13 -33.44
CA CYS A 176 45.93 -16.51 -34.81
C CYS A 176 46.53 -15.57 -35.88
N PHE A 177 46.81 -14.30 -35.54
CA PHE A 177 47.48 -13.38 -36.47
C PHE A 177 48.98 -13.68 -36.64
N PHE A 178 49.58 -14.41 -35.69
CA PHE A 178 51.01 -14.74 -35.72
C PHE A 178 51.27 -16.19 -36.11
N VAL A 179 50.43 -17.13 -35.67
CA VAL A 179 50.60 -18.58 -35.88
C VAL A 179 49.25 -19.27 -36.19
N PRO A 180 48.65 -19.02 -37.36
CA PRO A 180 47.28 -19.47 -37.68
C PRO A 180 47.13 -20.99 -37.70
N ASP A 181 48.08 -21.72 -38.27
CA ASP A 181 47.98 -23.18 -38.47
C ASP A 181 47.85 -23.97 -37.15
N ILE A 182 48.34 -23.40 -36.05
CA ILE A 182 48.31 -24.03 -34.72
C ILE A 182 47.18 -23.46 -33.87
N MET A 183 46.88 -22.17 -33.97
CA MET A 183 46.02 -21.47 -33.00
C MET A 183 44.52 -21.47 -33.36
N ILE A 184 44.15 -21.75 -34.62
CA ILE A 184 42.74 -21.76 -35.03
C ILE A 184 41.93 -22.82 -34.28
N MET A 185 42.42 -24.07 -34.21
CA MET A 185 41.72 -25.17 -33.54
C MET A 185 41.55 -24.96 -32.02
N PRO A 186 42.60 -24.63 -31.25
CA PRO A 186 42.47 -24.29 -29.83
C PRO A 186 41.52 -23.11 -29.57
N THR A 187 41.57 -22.06 -30.40
CA THR A 187 40.67 -20.90 -30.25
C THR A 187 39.21 -21.28 -30.52
N ALA A 188 38.95 -22.15 -31.51
CA ALA A 188 37.61 -22.69 -31.77
C ALA A 188 37.08 -23.54 -30.61
N VAL A 189 37.94 -24.33 -29.96
CA VAL A 189 37.58 -25.10 -28.76
C VAL A 189 37.23 -24.16 -27.61
N VAL A 190 38.03 -23.11 -27.37
CA VAL A 190 37.74 -22.09 -26.34
C VAL A 190 36.41 -21.39 -26.64
N ALA A 191 36.15 -21.03 -27.91
CA ALA A 191 34.88 -20.42 -28.32
C ALA A 191 33.67 -21.34 -28.03
N ALA A 192 33.78 -22.63 -28.34
CA ALA A 192 32.73 -23.61 -28.06
C ALA A 192 32.48 -23.78 -26.55
N ILE A 193 33.55 -23.83 -25.74
CA ILE A 193 33.45 -23.86 -24.27
C ILE A 193 32.76 -22.59 -23.76
N ASN A 194 33.15 -21.41 -24.24
CA ASN A 194 32.56 -20.13 -23.86
C ASN A 194 31.08 -20.07 -24.21
N MET A 195 30.68 -20.60 -25.37
CA MET A 195 29.27 -20.68 -25.78
C MET A 195 28.45 -21.55 -24.80
N VAL A 196 28.94 -22.74 -24.43
CA VAL A 196 28.24 -23.64 -23.51
C VAL A 196 28.13 -23.05 -22.10
N THR A 197 29.21 -22.46 -21.58
CA THR A 197 29.21 -21.84 -20.24
C THR A 197 28.38 -20.56 -20.20
N TYR A 198 28.32 -19.81 -21.30
CA TYR A 198 27.48 -18.61 -21.43
C TYR A 198 26.00 -18.96 -21.27
N TYR A 199 25.48 -19.94 -22.01
CA TYR A 199 24.06 -20.29 -21.91
C TYR A 199 23.67 -20.80 -20.52
N LYS A 200 24.57 -21.53 -19.83
CA LYS A 200 24.33 -21.96 -18.45
C LYS A 200 24.19 -20.79 -17.48
N ARG A 201 25.02 -19.74 -17.63
CA ARG A 201 25.03 -18.57 -16.74
C ARG A 201 23.96 -17.54 -17.09
N LYS A 202 23.66 -17.35 -18.39
CA LYS A 202 22.66 -16.39 -18.87
C LYS A 202 21.28 -16.63 -18.25
N ALA A 203 20.87 -17.89 -18.10
CA ALA A 203 19.59 -18.26 -17.50
C ALA A 203 19.47 -17.79 -16.03
N GLN A 204 20.57 -17.80 -15.27
CA GLN A 204 20.59 -17.31 -13.88
C GLN A 204 20.51 -15.78 -13.80
N MET A 205 21.06 -15.09 -14.81
CA MET A 205 21.13 -13.62 -14.87
C MET A 205 19.82 -12.96 -15.29
N GLU A 206 19.03 -13.66 -16.11
CA GLU A 206 17.78 -13.15 -16.69
C GLU A 206 16.81 -12.62 -15.63
N THR A 207 16.72 -13.32 -14.50
CA THR A 207 15.93 -12.96 -13.31
C THR A 207 16.30 -11.58 -12.73
N PHE A 208 17.54 -11.11 -12.91
CA PHE A 208 18.06 -9.88 -12.30
C PHE A 208 18.22 -8.72 -13.29
N TYR A 209 17.99 -8.93 -14.59
CA TYR A 209 18.06 -7.84 -15.57
C TYR A 209 17.07 -6.73 -15.29
N ARG A 210 15.85 -7.08 -14.85
CA ARG A 210 14.84 -6.10 -14.44
C ARG A 210 15.31 -5.26 -13.25
N LEU A 211 15.90 -5.90 -12.24
CA LEU A 211 16.47 -5.22 -11.07
C LEU A 211 17.57 -4.23 -11.47
N PHE A 212 18.54 -4.67 -12.28
CA PHE A 212 19.64 -3.79 -12.69
C PHE A 212 19.16 -2.66 -13.61
N ALA A 213 18.21 -2.95 -14.50
CA ALA A 213 17.58 -1.93 -15.32
C ALA A 213 16.87 -0.88 -14.46
N PHE A 214 16.15 -1.33 -13.43
CA PHE A 214 15.47 -0.47 -12.49
C PHE A 214 16.43 0.43 -11.71
N ILE A 215 17.50 -0.13 -11.14
CA ILE A 215 18.52 0.65 -10.42
C ILE A 215 19.17 1.69 -11.35
N VAL A 216 19.50 1.31 -12.60
CA VAL A 216 20.03 2.28 -13.58
C VAL A 216 19.02 3.41 -13.87
N LYS A 217 17.74 3.10 -14.02
CA LYS A 217 16.69 4.13 -14.21
C LYS A 217 16.58 5.04 -12.99
N MET A 218 16.62 4.48 -11.78
CA MET A 218 16.56 5.24 -10.53
C MET A 218 17.76 6.20 -10.38
N VAL A 219 18.98 5.73 -10.66
CA VAL A 219 20.18 6.60 -10.63
C VAL A 219 20.08 7.75 -11.64
N ARG A 220 19.61 7.47 -12.86
CA ARG A 220 19.38 8.50 -13.89
C ARG A 220 18.30 9.50 -13.47
N PHE A 221 17.23 9.02 -12.85
CA PHE A 221 16.18 9.87 -12.28
C PHE A 221 16.78 10.82 -11.23
N SER A 222 17.59 10.32 -10.30
CA SER A 222 18.22 11.14 -9.26
C SER A 222 19.14 12.23 -9.83
N GLU A 223 19.82 11.95 -10.95
CA GLU A 223 20.60 12.96 -11.68
C GLU A 223 19.70 13.98 -12.41
N ALA A 224 18.55 13.55 -12.95
CA ALA A 224 17.61 14.42 -13.66
C ALA A 224 16.88 15.38 -12.72
N VAL A 225 16.38 14.89 -11.57
CA VAL A 225 15.66 15.74 -10.60
C VAL A 225 16.54 16.78 -9.94
N ALA A 226 17.86 16.56 -9.87
CA ALA A 226 18.80 17.57 -9.41
C ALA A 226 18.87 18.82 -10.30
N SER A 227 18.31 18.76 -11.52
CA SER A 227 18.16 19.93 -12.40
C SER A 227 16.81 20.63 -12.25
N LEU A 228 15.86 20.03 -11.52
CA LEU A 228 14.57 20.64 -11.20
C LEU A 228 14.78 21.61 -10.04
N ASN A 229 14.71 22.91 -10.33
CA ASN A 229 14.80 23.96 -9.32
C ASN A 229 13.49 24.06 -8.53
N ILE A 230 13.23 23.11 -7.64
CA ILE A 230 12.07 23.07 -6.75
C ILE A 230 12.56 23.25 -5.30
N PRO A 231 12.50 24.47 -4.74
CA PRO A 231 13.09 24.78 -3.44
C PRO A 231 12.62 23.88 -2.30
N GLU A 232 11.34 23.51 -2.30
CA GLU A 232 10.67 22.75 -1.26
C GLU A 232 11.11 21.28 -1.21
N THR A 233 11.72 20.77 -2.29
CA THR A 233 12.23 19.39 -2.39
C THR A 233 13.75 19.32 -2.45
N GLU A 234 14.45 20.46 -2.34
CA GLU A 234 15.90 20.56 -2.53
C GLU A 234 16.69 19.62 -1.59
N VAL A 235 16.27 19.52 -0.32
CA VAL A 235 16.91 18.62 0.66
C VAL A 235 16.86 17.17 0.20
N TYR A 236 15.72 16.73 -0.37
CA TYR A 236 15.55 15.38 -0.89
C TYR A 236 16.36 15.16 -2.17
N PHE A 237 16.40 16.15 -3.06
CA PHE A 237 17.17 16.05 -4.31
C PHE A 237 18.68 16.04 -4.07
N GLN A 238 19.17 16.78 -3.08
CA GLN A 238 20.57 16.73 -2.66
C GLN A 238 20.92 15.35 -2.11
N ARG A 239 20.09 14.80 -1.21
CA ARG A 239 20.26 13.44 -0.68
C ARG A 239 20.29 12.40 -1.81
N LEU A 240 19.34 12.47 -2.74
CA LEU A 240 19.31 11.58 -3.92
C LEU A 240 20.57 11.69 -4.78
N LYS A 241 21.08 12.90 -5.00
CA LYS A 241 22.27 13.15 -5.80
C LYS A 241 23.52 12.59 -5.15
N GLU A 242 23.66 12.73 -3.83
CA GLU A 242 24.79 12.18 -3.07
C GLU A 242 24.84 10.65 -3.17
N GLU A 243 23.71 9.98 -2.94
CA GLU A 243 23.64 8.53 -3.02
C GLU A 243 23.79 8.02 -4.46
N ALA A 244 23.13 8.66 -5.44
CA ALA A 244 23.27 8.34 -6.86
C ALA A 244 24.73 8.45 -7.34
N GLY A 245 25.49 9.42 -6.83
CA GLY A 245 26.90 9.59 -7.13
C GLY A 245 27.76 8.35 -6.82
N ARG A 246 27.37 7.55 -5.81
CA ARG A 246 28.06 6.32 -5.40
C ARG A 246 27.84 5.18 -6.40
N PHE A 247 26.75 5.22 -7.17
CA PHE A 247 26.42 4.23 -8.22
C PHE A 247 27.10 4.49 -9.58
N ARG A 248 28.01 5.47 -9.69
CA ARG A 248 28.67 5.80 -10.97
C ARG A 248 29.38 4.59 -11.60
N HIS A 249 30.05 3.75 -10.80
CA HIS A 249 30.72 2.55 -11.31
C HIS A 249 29.71 1.45 -11.69
N PHE A 250 28.59 1.34 -10.96
CA PHE A 250 27.49 0.42 -11.29
C PHE A 250 26.93 0.75 -12.68
N CYS A 251 26.61 2.02 -12.92
CA CYS A 251 26.06 2.51 -14.19
C CYS A 251 27.09 2.49 -15.34
N ARG A 252 28.39 2.64 -15.07
CA ARG A 252 29.42 2.63 -16.12
C ARG A 252 29.45 1.29 -16.86
N GLY A 253 29.12 1.30 -18.15
CA GLY A 253 29.07 0.08 -18.96
C GLY A 253 27.85 -0.80 -18.69
N SER A 254 26.82 -0.31 -17.99
CA SER A 254 25.60 -1.07 -17.73
C SER A 254 24.85 -1.48 -19.00
N TRP A 255 25.04 -0.75 -20.11
CA TRP A 255 24.48 -1.09 -21.42
C TRP A 255 24.90 -2.48 -21.92
N LEU A 256 26.04 -3.01 -21.46
CA LEU A 256 26.48 -4.37 -21.77
C LEU A 256 25.53 -5.44 -21.23
N VAL A 257 24.80 -5.14 -20.16
CA VAL A 257 23.92 -6.06 -19.42
C VAL A 257 22.44 -5.67 -19.59
N VAL A 258 22.11 -4.40 -19.34
CA VAL A 258 20.74 -3.86 -19.30
C VAL A 258 20.21 -3.49 -20.70
N GLY A 259 21.10 -3.31 -21.69
CA GLY A 259 20.76 -2.80 -23.02
C GLY A 259 20.10 -3.79 -23.98
N GLY A 260 19.76 -5.02 -23.56
CA GLY A 260 19.21 -6.06 -24.44
C GLY A 260 17.68 -6.20 -24.47
N GLY A 261 16.94 -5.30 -23.81
CA GLY A 261 15.50 -5.47 -23.55
C GLY A 261 14.54 -4.79 -24.55
N ASN A 262 15.00 -3.85 -25.37
CA ASN A 262 14.17 -3.29 -26.44
C ASN A 262 14.55 -4.01 -27.73
N MET A 263 13.64 -4.89 -28.16
CA MET A 263 13.72 -5.63 -29.42
C MET A 263 13.54 -4.71 -30.63
N GLU A 264 14.36 -3.66 -30.75
CA GLU A 264 14.60 -2.98 -32.01
C GLU A 264 15.86 -3.63 -32.58
N GLY A 265 15.68 -4.50 -33.58
CA GLY A 265 16.73 -5.31 -34.22
C GLY A 265 17.82 -4.49 -34.91
N ASN A 266 18.54 -3.66 -34.17
CA ASN A 266 19.72 -2.96 -34.61
C ASN A 266 20.84 -3.98 -34.82
N ILE A 267 21.52 -3.85 -35.95
CA ILE A 267 22.66 -4.69 -36.34
C ILE A 267 23.74 -4.72 -35.25
N THR A 268 23.87 -3.62 -34.50
CA THR A 268 24.80 -3.50 -33.37
C THR A 268 24.48 -4.45 -32.22
N ASP A 269 23.21 -4.74 -31.94
CA ASP A 269 22.83 -5.64 -30.85
C ASP A 269 23.07 -7.10 -31.22
N ILE A 270 22.83 -7.45 -32.49
CA ILE A 270 23.19 -8.78 -33.02
C ILE A 270 24.70 -9.00 -32.94
N LEU A 271 25.50 -8.01 -33.36
CA LEU A 271 26.96 -8.08 -33.24
C LEU A 271 27.42 -8.17 -31.78
N MET A 272 26.80 -7.39 -30.89
CA MET A 272 27.11 -7.43 -29.47
C MET A 272 26.76 -8.76 -28.83
N ASP A 273 25.72 -9.45 -29.27
CA ASP A 273 25.39 -10.78 -28.75
C ASP A 273 26.47 -11.81 -29.08
N TYR A 274 27.10 -11.75 -30.26
CA TYR A 274 28.26 -12.58 -30.57
C TYR A 274 29.46 -12.22 -29.68
N VAL A 275 29.70 -10.92 -29.44
CA VAL A 275 30.76 -10.48 -28.53
C VAL A 275 30.51 -11.01 -27.13
N ARG A 276 29.29 -10.88 -26.59
CA ARG A 276 28.89 -11.40 -25.27
C ARG A 276 29.08 -12.92 -25.18
N LEU A 277 28.62 -13.65 -26.20
CA LEU A 277 28.71 -15.10 -26.30
C LEU A 277 30.16 -15.59 -26.23
N LEU A 278 31.06 -14.93 -26.94
CA LEU A 278 32.45 -15.36 -27.10
C LEU A 278 33.37 -14.83 -25.98
N THR A 279 33.08 -13.67 -25.40
CA THR A 279 33.97 -12.98 -24.45
C THR A 279 33.46 -12.95 -23.01
N HIS A 280 32.19 -13.26 -22.76
CA HIS A 280 31.54 -13.15 -21.43
C HIS A 280 31.58 -11.75 -20.80
N VAL A 281 31.75 -10.69 -21.60
CA VAL A 281 31.93 -9.33 -21.09
C VAL A 281 30.72 -8.85 -20.26
N ASP A 282 29.52 -9.28 -20.64
CA ASP A 282 28.26 -9.02 -19.92
C ASP A 282 28.17 -9.81 -18.61
N ILE A 283 28.59 -11.07 -18.57
CA ILE A 283 28.67 -11.87 -17.33
C ILE A 283 29.62 -11.22 -16.34
N ILE A 284 30.81 -10.80 -16.80
CA ILE A 284 31.81 -10.12 -15.96
C ILE A 284 31.22 -8.80 -15.42
N LYS A 285 30.58 -8.00 -16.29
CA LYS A 285 29.95 -6.75 -15.87
C LYS A 285 28.78 -7.00 -14.91
N PHE A 286 27.98 -8.03 -15.14
CA PHE A 286 26.88 -8.42 -14.26
C PHE A 286 27.37 -8.77 -12.85
N GLN A 287 28.44 -9.55 -12.73
CA GLN A 287 29.03 -9.88 -11.43
C GLN A 287 29.64 -8.65 -10.74
N SER A 288 30.18 -7.70 -11.50
CA SER A 288 30.57 -6.40 -10.95
C SER A 288 29.35 -5.64 -10.42
N MET A 289 28.26 -5.59 -11.18
CA MET A 289 27.01 -4.91 -10.80
C MET A 289 26.39 -5.54 -9.55
N ALA A 290 26.31 -6.87 -9.48
CA ALA A 290 25.79 -7.60 -8.33
C ALA A 290 26.57 -7.29 -7.04
N ARG A 291 27.91 -7.29 -7.10
CA ARG A 291 28.77 -6.94 -5.95
C ARG A 291 28.55 -5.51 -5.48
N GLU A 292 28.34 -4.58 -6.41
CA GLU A 292 28.11 -3.18 -6.06
C GLU A 292 26.73 -2.94 -5.45
N VAL A 293 25.68 -3.60 -5.94
CA VAL A 293 24.34 -3.51 -5.35
C VAL A 293 24.35 -3.99 -3.91
N LEU A 294 25.04 -5.10 -3.62
CA LEU A 294 25.19 -5.60 -2.25
C LEU A 294 26.01 -4.66 -1.36
N ARG A 295 27.08 -4.07 -1.90
CA ARG A 295 27.91 -3.10 -1.17
C ARG A 295 27.15 -1.81 -0.86
N LEU A 296 26.33 -1.36 -1.80
CA LEU A 296 25.60 -0.09 -1.75
C LEU A 296 24.12 -0.30 -1.38
N ARG A 297 23.81 -1.34 -0.61
CA ARG A 297 22.44 -1.72 -0.27
C ARG A 297 21.72 -0.60 0.50
N ASP A 298 22.40 -0.01 1.48
CA ASP A 298 21.83 1.04 2.31
C ASP A 298 21.62 2.32 1.50
N ASP A 299 22.57 2.66 0.61
CA ASP A 299 22.45 3.78 -0.32
C ASP A 299 21.25 3.61 -1.27
N LEU A 300 21.06 2.38 -1.79
CA LEU A 300 19.90 2.02 -2.60
C LEU A 300 18.59 2.21 -1.81
N ASN A 301 18.53 1.74 -0.56
CA ASN A 301 17.35 1.90 0.30
C ASN A 301 17.03 3.38 0.50
N VAL A 302 18.03 4.22 0.79
CA VAL A 302 17.84 5.67 0.95
C VAL A 302 17.25 6.29 -0.31
N MET A 303 17.75 5.93 -1.49
CA MET A 303 17.20 6.42 -2.76
C MET A 303 15.76 5.94 -2.97
N TYR A 304 15.51 4.65 -2.70
CA TYR A 304 14.20 4.02 -2.83
C TYR A 304 13.15 4.72 -1.97
N GLU A 305 13.46 4.91 -0.68
CA GLU A 305 12.60 5.58 0.29
C GLU A 305 12.37 7.04 -0.06
N THR A 306 13.42 7.76 -0.49
CA THR A 306 13.28 9.17 -0.83
C THR A 306 12.35 9.37 -2.04
N VAL A 307 12.49 8.52 -3.06
CA VAL A 307 11.60 8.53 -4.23
C VAL A 307 10.18 8.11 -3.83
N GLY A 308 10.05 7.01 -3.11
CA GLY A 308 8.76 6.49 -2.66
C GLY A 308 8.00 7.48 -1.80
N TYR A 309 8.68 8.17 -0.88
CA TYR A 309 8.13 9.20 -0.03
C TYR A 309 7.58 10.38 -0.83
N LEU A 310 8.39 10.97 -1.73
CA LEU A 310 7.95 12.10 -2.55
C LEU A 310 6.76 11.75 -3.46
N ASP A 311 6.78 10.58 -4.11
CA ASP A 311 5.68 10.11 -4.97
C ASP A 311 4.41 9.81 -4.16
N SER A 312 4.56 9.34 -2.91
CA SER A 312 3.43 9.15 -1.98
C SER A 312 2.83 10.47 -1.51
N MET A 313 3.63 11.51 -1.29
CA MET A 313 3.11 12.85 -0.96
C MET A 313 2.31 13.45 -2.12
N LEU A 314 2.76 13.24 -3.36
CA LEU A 314 1.98 13.59 -4.56
C LEU A 314 0.67 12.81 -4.65
N ALA A 315 0.68 11.52 -4.32
CA ALA A 315 -0.53 10.71 -4.30
C ALA A 315 -1.51 11.20 -3.22
N ALA A 316 -1.04 11.50 -2.01
CA ALA A 316 -1.85 12.08 -0.94
C ALA A 316 -2.43 13.45 -1.31
N ALA A 317 -1.65 14.32 -1.96
CA ALA A 317 -2.13 15.60 -2.49
C ALA A 317 -3.22 15.41 -3.56
N SER A 318 -3.03 14.44 -4.46
CA SER A 318 -4.06 14.11 -5.45
C SER A 318 -5.32 13.51 -4.81
N TYR A 319 -5.16 12.78 -3.71
CA TYR A 319 -6.27 12.18 -2.98
C TYR A 319 -7.13 13.24 -2.29
N ARG A 320 -6.51 14.24 -1.66
CA ARG A 320 -7.21 15.42 -1.11
C ARG A 320 -8.04 16.15 -2.16
N GLU A 321 -7.47 16.39 -3.33
CA GLU A 321 -8.19 17.01 -4.45
C GLU A 321 -9.38 16.16 -4.92
N MET A 322 -9.21 14.83 -4.96
CA MET A 322 -10.26 13.90 -5.37
C MET A 322 -11.42 13.86 -4.37
N MET A 323 -11.12 13.87 -3.07
CA MET A 323 -12.14 13.78 -2.02
C MET A 323 -12.88 15.11 -1.81
N GLY A 324 -12.22 16.24 -2.09
CA GLY A 324 -12.79 17.58 -2.02
C GLY A 324 -12.94 18.13 -0.60
N GLU A 325 -13.58 17.38 0.30
CA GLU A 325 -13.88 17.79 1.67
C GLU A 325 -12.98 17.06 2.67
N TRP A 326 -12.04 17.78 3.29
CA TRP A 326 -11.10 17.18 4.23
C TRP A 326 -10.58 18.24 5.20
N CYS A 327 -10.02 17.79 6.32
CA CYS A 327 -9.34 18.64 7.28
C CYS A 327 -7.98 18.06 7.69
N GLU A 328 -7.11 18.94 8.18
CA GLU A 328 -5.88 18.56 8.87
C GLU A 328 -6.21 18.10 10.30
N PRO A 329 -5.70 16.94 10.75
CA PRO A 329 -5.96 16.42 12.08
C PRO A 329 -5.18 17.19 13.15
N GLN A 330 -5.80 17.42 14.31
CA GLN A 330 -5.12 17.95 15.50
C GLN A 330 -4.84 16.81 16.48
N LEU A 331 -3.62 16.27 16.40
CA LEU A 331 -3.21 15.11 17.18
C LEU A 331 -2.39 15.49 18.42
N THR A 332 -2.70 14.88 19.57
CA THR A 332 -1.94 15.06 20.81
C THR A 332 -1.58 13.73 21.46
N ARG A 333 -0.54 13.70 22.30
CA ARG A 333 -0.24 12.49 23.09
C ARG A 333 -1.19 12.39 24.28
N ALA A 334 -1.68 11.19 24.55
CA ALA A 334 -2.52 10.94 25.71
C ALA A 334 -1.74 11.17 27.01
N LYS A 335 -2.40 11.77 28.01
CA LYS A 335 -1.85 11.98 29.36
C LYS A 335 -2.77 11.34 30.38
N ASP A 336 -2.20 10.64 31.36
CA ASP A 336 -2.93 10.06 32.50
C ASP A 336 -4.18 9.25 32.11
N ARG A 337 -4.12 8.52 30.98
CA ARG A 337 -5.22 7.73 30.40
C ARG A 337 -6.49 8.54 30.07
N GLN A 338 -6.33 9.84 29.83
CA GLN A 338 -7.38 10.67 29.26
C GLN A 338 -7.29 10.56 27.74
N PHE A 339 -8.31 9.90 27.17
CA PHE A 339 -8.43 9.68 25.73
C PHE A 339 -9.55 10.53 25.17
N TYR A 340 -9.39 11.02 23.94
CA TYR A 340 -10.47 11.70 23.24
C TYR A 340 -10.37 11.49 21.72
N LEU A 341 -11.54 11.53 21.09
CA LEU A 341 -11.70 11.61 19.65
C LEU A 341 -12.94 12.49 19.38
N GLU A 342 -12.69 13.60 18.72
CA GLU A 342 -13.69 14.59 18.34
C GLU A 342 -13.60 14.77 16.82
N ALA A 343 -14.70 14.49 16.12
CA ALA A 343 -14.79 14.67 14.68
C ALA A 343 -16.15 15.26 14.30
N ASP A 344 -16.15 16.29 13.46
CA ASP A 344 -17.35 16.91 12.91
C ASP A 344 -17.57 16.46 11.48
N GLU A 345 -18.77 16.00 11.15
CA GLU A 345 -19.17 15.64 9.79
C GLU A 345 -18.21 14.62 9.14
N LEU A 346 -17.78 13.62 9.92
CA LEU A 346 -16.87 12.55 9.48
C LEU A 346 -17.56 11.61 8.50
N TYR A 347 -16.84 11.17 7.45
CA TYR A 347 -17.42 10.31 6.42
C TYR A 347 -16.47 9.23 5.86
N HIS A 348 -17.07 8.20 5.26
CA HIS A 348 -16.35 7.02 4.78
C HIS A 348 -15.77 7.24 3.37
N PRO A 349 -14.47 6.96 3.12
CA PRO A 349 -13.81 7.26 1.84
C PRO A 349 -14.36 6.49 0.62
N LEU A 350 -14.86 5.28 0.84
CA LEU A 350 -15.35 4.40 -0.22
C LEU A 350 -16.83 4.61 -0.59
N LEU A 351 -17.56 5.46 0.13
CA LEU A 351 -18.97 5.74 -0.18
C LEU A 351 -19.07 6.91 -1.17
N THR A 352 -19.94 6.79 -2.17
CA THR A 352 -20.13 7.84 -3.18
C THR A 352 -20.95 9.02 -2.66
N ASP A 353 -21.99 8.75 -1.84
CA ASP A 353 -22.84 9.76 -1.20
C ASP A 353 -22.99 9.42 0.29
N PRO A 354 -21.95 9.70 1.10
CA PRO A 354 -21.95 9.31 2.50
C PRO A 354 -22.82 10.23 3.35
N VAL A 355 -23.61 9.64 4.26
CA VAL A 355 -24.17 10.38 5.39
C VAL A 355 -23.05 10.65 6.39
N LYS A 356 -22.69 11.93 6.52
CA LYS A 356 -21.69 12.41 7.45
C LYS A 356 -22.19 12.34 8.89
N ASN A 357 -21.27 12.08 9.83
CA ASN A 357 -21.62 11.89 11.23
C ASN A 357 -20.63 12.61 12.16
N THR A 358 -21.15 13.25 13.19
CA THR A 358 -20.36 13.95 14.21
C THR A 358 -20.29 13.11 15.49
N ILE A 359 -19.10 13.05 16.09
CA ILE A 359 -18.89 12.38 17.38
C ILE A 359 -17.83 13.10 18.21
N HIS A 360 -18.18 13.48 19.43
CA HIS A 360 -17.25 14.04 20.42
C HIS A 360 -17.25 13.13 21.64
N THR A 361 -16.19 12.35 21.83
CA THR A 361 -16.13 11.39 22.92
C THR A 361 -14.81 11.45 23.68
N HIS A 362 -14.91 11.29 25.00
CA HIS A 362 -13.78 11.16 25.93
C HIS A 362 -13.80 9.83 26.70
N ARG A 363 -14.73 8.94 26.36
CA ARG A 363 -14.90 7.61 26.98
C ARG A 363 -15.15 6.57 25.90
N ASN A 364 -15.05 5.30 26.28
CA ASN A 364 -15.33 4.22 25.35
C ASN A 364 -16.76 4.33 24.82
N VAL A 365 -17.00 3.86 23.60
CA VAL A 365 -18.27 4.04 22.88
C VAL A 365 -18.93 2.69 22.68
N LEU A 366 -20.21 2.58 23.06
CA LEU A 366 -21.05 1.43 22.78
C LEU A 366 -22.12 1.84 21.76
N LEU A 367 -22.10 1.22 20.58
CA LEU A 367 -22.99 1.47 19.46
C LEU A 367 -24.09 0.41 19.40
N THR A 368 -25.35 0.86 19.44
CA THR A 368 -26.54 -0.01 19.32
C THR A 368 -27.40 0.36 18.11
N GLY A 369 -28.29 -0.54 17.71
CA GLY A 369 -29.19 -0.33 16.55
C GLY A 369 -29.39 -1.60 15.74
N SER A 370 -30.34 -1.59 14.82
CA SER A 370 -30.67 -2.75 13.99
C SER A 370 -29.52 -3.17 13.06
N ASN A 371 -29.63 -4.35 12.46
CA ASN A 371 -28.77 -4.70 11.32
C ASN A 371 -29.05 -3.74 10.16
N ALA A 372 -28.02 -3.49 9.34
CA ALA A 372 -28.07 -2.57 8.20
C ALA A 372 -28.27 -1.07 8.53
N SER A 373 -28.33 -0.67 9.82
CA SER A 373 -28.50 0.74 10.20
C SER A 373 -27.24 1.61 10.07
N GLY A 374 -26.11 1.03 9.65
CA GLY A 374 -24.85 1.76 9.43
C GLY A 374 -23.80 1.65 10.54
N LYS A 375 -24.03 0.88 11.61
CA LYS A 375 -23.08 0.70 12.74
C LYS A 375 -21.67 0.32 12.26
N SER A 376 -21.52 -0.78 11.54
CA SER A 376 -20.22 -1.28 11.05
C SER A 376 -19.55 -0.27 10.13
N THR A 377 -20.32 0.36 9.24
CA THR A 377 -19.83 1.43 8.35
C THR A 377 -19.29 2.62 9.14
N PHE A 378 -19.98 3.06 10.19
CA PHE A 378 -19.52 4.14 11.05
C PHE A 378 -18.24 3.77 11.79
N ILE A 379 -18.16 2.57 12.38
CA ILE A 379 -16.93 2.14 13.06
C ILE A 379 -15.74 2.10 12.08
N LYS A 380 -15.93 1.55 10.87
CA LYS A 380 -14.91 1.58 9.81
C LYS A 380 -14.53 3.00 9.41
N THR A 381 -15.51 3.90 9.35
CA THR A 381 -15.30 5.32 9.04
C THR A 381 -14.34 5.96 10.04
N VAL A 382 -14.58 5.77 11.34
CA VAL A 382 -13.70 6.29 12.41
C VAL A 382 -12.30 5.64 12.33
N ALA A 383 -12.24 4.34 12.10
CA ALA A 383 -10.98 3.59 12.04
C ALA A 383 -10.08 4.01 10.87
N ILE A 384 -10.64 4.06 9.66
CA ILE A 384 -9.91 4.44 8.45
C ILE A 384 -9.41 5.88 8.59
N ASN A 385 -10.27 6.81 9.04
CA ASN A 385 -9.87 8.20 9.23
C ASN A 385 -8.79 8.37 10.32
N ALA A 386 -8.79 7.56 11.38
CA ALA A 386 -7.70 7.55 12.37
C ALA A 386 -6.36 7.06 11.76
N ILE A 387 -6.41 6.08 10.84
CA ILE A 387 -5.22 5.66 10.08
C ILE A 387 -4.75 6.79 9.16
N LEU A 388 -5.65 7.41 8.39
CA LEU A 388 -5.32 8.51 7.48
C LEU A 388 -4.73 9.72 8.22
N ALA A 389 -5.26 10.05 9.40
CA ALA A 389 -4.77 11.13 10.25
C ALA A 389 -3.29 10.96 10.62
N GLN A 390 -2.88 9.74 10.93
CA GLN A 390 -1.50 9.43 11.35
C GLN A 390 -0.61 8.98 10.20
N THR A 391 -1.11 8.86 8.97
CA THR A 391 -0.32 8.42 7.82
C THR A 391 -0.14 9.55 6.81
N ILE A 392 -1.22 10.06 6.23
CA ILE A 392 -1.16 11.14 5.24
C ILE A 392 -1.60 12.50 5.81
N HIS A 393 -1.68 12.62 7.13
CA HIS A 393 -2.09 13.85 7.84
C HIS A 393 -3.40 14.42 7.31
N THR A 394 -4.36 13.56 6.96
CA THR A 394 -5.62 13.95 6.31
C THR A 394 -6.77 13.21 6.95
N VAL A 395 -7.88 13.91 7.19
CA VAL A 395 -9.13 13.32 7.66
C VAL A 395 -10.29 13.81 6.80
N LEU A 396 -11.20 12.90 6.47
CA LEU A 396 -12.41 13.15 5.71
C LEU A 396 -13.54 13.60 6.66
N ALA A 397 -13.43 14.85 7.07
CA ALA A 397 -14.30 15.51 8.04
C ALA A 397 -14.16 17.03 7.90
N ASP A 398 -15.09 17.77 8.51
CA ASP A 398 -14.99 19.22 8.62
C ASP A 398 -13.98 19.63 9.71
N SER A 399 -13.88 18.84 10.78
CA SER A 399 -12.89 19.01 11.84
C SER A 399 -12.50 17.68 12.48
N TYR A 400 -11.25 17.56 12.96
CA TYR A 400 -10.77 16.36 13.66
C TYR A 400 -9.74 16.67 14.73
N ARG A 401 -9.99 16.19 15.95
CA ARG A 401 -9.07 16.26 17.09
C ARG A 401 -9.03 14.91 17.80
N ALA A 402 -7.84 14.38 18.03
CA ALA A 402 -7.71 13.07 18.67
C ALA A 402 -6.37 12.93 19.39
N ASN A 403 -6.24 11.86 20.18
CA ASN A 403 -4.92 11.41 20.56
C ASN A 403 -4.21 10.66 19.43
N PHE A 404 -2.89 10.46 19.57
CA PHE A 404 -2.20 9.42 18.84
C PHE A 404 -2.65 8.04 19.33
N PHE A 405 -2.86 7.11 18.40
CA PHE A 405 -3.41 5.79 18.68
C PHE A 405 -2.70 4.69 17.90
N ARG A 406 -2.64 3.49 18.49
CA ARG A 406 -2.40 2.25 17.74
C ARG A 406 -3.76 1.64 17.39
N ILE A 407 -4.04 1.46 16.10
CA ILE A 407 -5.38 1.07 15.63
C ILE A 407 -5.48 -0.46 15.50
N TYR A 408 -6.52 -1.04 16.08
CA TYR A 408 -6.83 -2.46 15.97
C TYR A 408 -8.33 -2.69 15.77
N SER A 409 -8.71 -3.74 15.05
CA SER A 409 -10.13 -4.10 14.89
C SER A 409 -10.40 -5.58 15.10
N SER A 410 -11.67 -5.91 15.37
CA SER A 410 -12.22 -7.25 15.33
C SER A 410 -13.60 -7.18 14.69
N MET A 411 -13.66 -7.30 13.36
CA MET A 411 -14.90 -7.16 12.57
C MET A 411 -15.23 -8.36 11.68
N ALA A 412 -14.28 -9.29 11.51
CA ALA A 412 -14.47 -10.63 10.94
C ALA A 412 -15.34 -10.65 9.66
N LEU A 413 -14.74 -10.23 8.55
CA LEU A 413 -15.46 -9.99 7.29
C LEU A 413 -15.15 -10.95 6.14
N ARG A 414 -14.23 -11.91 6.27
CA ARG A 414 -13.91 -12.81 5.16
C ARG A 414 -14.06 -14.28 5.54
N ASP A 415 -14.93 -14.94 4.79
CA ASP A 415 -15.00 -16.38 4.65
C ASP A 415 -13.66 -16.91 4.13
N ASP A 416 -12.82 -17.42 5.01
CA ASP A 416 -11.76 -18.33 4.59
C ASP A 416 -12.25 -19.77 4.78
N ILE A 417 -12.99 -20.26 3.78
CA ILE A 417 -13.44 -21.66 3.69
C ILE A 417 -12.24 -22.63 3.69
N MET A 418 -11.06 -22.15 3.30
CA MET A 418 -9.83 -22.95 3.27
C MET A 418 -9.14 -23.00 4.65
N SER A 419 -9.45 -22.07 5.56
CA SER A 419 -9.01 -22.15 6.94
C SER A 419 -9.80 -23.22 7.67
N SER A 420 -9.11 -24.16 8.31
CA SER A 420 -9.72 -25.21 9.13
C SER A 420 -10.17 -24.71 10.51
N GLU A 421 -10.14 -23.39 10.75
CA GLU A 421 -10.48 -22.77 12.02
C GLU A 421 -11.92 -22.27 12.01
N SER A 422 -12.64 -22.48 13.11
CA SER A 422 -13.99 -21.92 13.23
C SER A 422 -13.93 -20.41 13.36
N TYR A 423 -14.89 -19.71 12.74
CA TYR A 423 -15.06 -18.25 12.84
C TYR A 423 -14.95 -17.74 14.29
N TYR A 424 -15.56 -18.48 15.23
CA TYR A 424 -15.52 -18.19 16.66
C TYR A 424 -14.10 -18.17 17.24
N MET A 425 -13.21 -19.07 16.80
CA MET A 425 -11.82 -19.08 17.27
C MET A 425 -11.00 -17.93 16.71
N VAL A 426 -11.25 -17.53 15.46
CA VAL A 426 -10.61 -16.35 14.84
C VAL A 426 -11.02 -15.08 15.60
N GLU A 427 -12.31 -14.94 15.91
CA GLU A 427 -12.85 -13.83 16.71
C GLU A 427 -12.21 -13.78 18.11
N ILE A 428 -12.15 -14.90 18.84
CA ILE A 428 -11.50 -14.97 20.16
C ILE A 428 -10.03 -14.54 20.08
N ARG A 429 -9.28 -15.02 19.09
CA ARG A 429 -7.87 -14.65 18.93
C ARG A 429 -7.71 -13.16 18.60
N SER A 430 -8.61 -12.60 17.80
CA SER A 430 -8.62 -11.18 17.49
C SER A 430 -8.86 -10.33 18.74
N LEU A 431 -9.84 -10.68 19.56
CA LEU A 431 -10.10 -10.00 20.83
C LEU A 431 -8.92 -10.14 21.80
N LYS A 432 -8.34 -11.34 21.92
CA LYS A 432 -7.15 -11.58 22.74
C LYS A 432 -5.97 -10.71 22.28
N ARG A 433 -5.74 -10.60 20.98
CA ARG A 433 -4.70 -9.73 20.38
C ARG A 433 -4.90 -8.27 20.81
N ILE A 434 -6.12 -7.74 20.72
CA ILE A 434 -6.42 -6.37 21.17
C ILE A 434 -6.14 -6.20 22.68
N VAL A 435 -6.62 -7.15 23.50
CA VAL A 435 -6.41 -7.14 24.95
C VAL A 435 -4.91 -7.17 25.28
N ASP A 436 -4.12 -7.98 24.60
CA ASP A 436 -2.67 -8.04 24.85
C ASP A 436 -1.97 -6.74 24.43
N GLN A 437 -2.36 -6.15 23.29
CA GLN A 437 -1.79 -4.87 22.83
C GLN A 437 -2.14 -3.70 23.75
N SER A 438 -3.33 -3.71 24.36
CA SER A 438 -3.75 -2.70 25.35
C SER A 438 -2.92 -2.72 26.64
N LYS A 439 -2.17 -3.81 26.91
CA LYS A 439 -1.26 -3.94 28.06
C LYS A 439 0.15 -3.43 27.75
N CYS A 440 0.49 -3.29 26.47
CA CYS A 440 1.80 -2.78 26.06
C CYS A 440 1.94 -1.30 26.42
N GLN A 441 3.19 -0.89 26.69
CA GLN A 441 3.53 0.53 26.88
C GLN A 441 3.51 1.26 25.54
N GLY A 442 3.27 2.58 25.57
CA GLY A 442 3.22 3.45 24.40
C GLY A 442 1.86 4.11 24.22
N GLU A 443 1.57 4.51 22.98
CA GLU A 443 0.30 5.15 22.66
C GLU A 443 -0.90 4.22 22.91
N PRO A 444 -2.05 4.77 23.32
CA PRO A 444 -3.25 3.99 23.58
C PRO A 444 -3.71 3.20 22.36
N VAL A 445 -4.34 2.07 22.62
CA VAL A 445 -4.98 1.25 21.58
C VAL A 445 -6.35 1.83 21.26
N LEU A 446 -6.57 2.33 20.05
CA LEU A 446 -7.91 2.61 19.55
C LEU A 446 -8.45 1.33 18.92
N CYS A 447 -9.42 0.70 19.58
CA CYS A 447 -9.95 -0.58 19.15
C CYS A 447 -11.40 -0.50 18.70
N PHE A 448 -11.70 -1.29 17.68
CA PHE A 448 -12.98 -1.30 17.00
C PHE A 448 -13.53 -2.72 16.95
N ILE A 449 -14.62 -2.99 17.64
CA ILE A 449 -15.18 -4.33 17.78
C ILE A 449 -16.61 -4.34 17.22
N ASP A 450 -16.88 -5.21 16.26
CA ASP A 450 -18.21 -5.35 15.66
C ASP A 450 -18.88 -6.65 16.13
N GLU A 451 -19.65 -6.51 17.21
CA GLU A 451 -20.20 -7.58 18.05
C GLU A 451 -19.11 -8.46 18.68
N VAL A 452 -19.34 -8.84 19.93
CA VAL A 452 -18.40 -9.64 20.71
C VAL A 452 -18.95 -11.06 20.83
N LEU A 453 -18.18 -12.05 20.38
CA LEU A 453 -18.44 -13.49 20.53
C LEU A 453 -19.79 -13.93 19.94
N ARG A 454 -20.05 -13.58 18.67
CA ARG A 454 -21.36 -13.86 18.00
C ARG A 454 -21.77 -15.34 18.03
N GLY A 455 -20.78 -16.25 18.00
CA GLY A 455 -20.98 -17.69 17.82
C GLY A 455 -21.36 -18.52 19.06
N THR A 456 -21.66 -17.93 20.21
CA THR A 456 -21.99 -18.66 21.45
C THR A 456 -23.41 -18.36 22.00
N ASN A 457 -23.78 -19.03 23.10
CA ASN A 457 -25.05 -18.81 23.82
C ASN A 457 -25.14 -17.36 24.31
N THR A 458 -26.31 -16.73 24.15
CA THR A 458 -26.59 -15.35 24.57
C THR A 458 -26.13 -15.02 26.00
N VAL A 459 -26.35 -15.91 26.97
CA VAL A 459 -25.98 -15.66 28.38
C VAL A 459 -24.46 -15.62 28.54
N GLU A 460 -23.76 -16.60 27.96
CA GLU A 460 -22.29 -16.67 27.99
C GLU A 460 -21.68 -15.50 27.20
N ARG A 461 -22.29 -15.14 26.06
CA ARG A 461 -21.87 -14.01 25.23
C ARG A 461 -21.94 -12.71 26.01
N ILE A 462 -23.08 -12.38 26.62
CA ILE A 462 -23.24 -11.13 27.38
C ILE A 462 -22.25 -11.08 28.55
N ALA A 463 -22.11 -12.19 29.30
CA ALA A 463 -21.18 -12.26 30.43
C ALA A 463 -19.73 -12.04 29.99
N ALA A 464 -19.26 -12.80 28.99
CA ALA A 464 -17.90 -12.69 28.48
C ALA A 464 -17.64 -11.31 27.84
N SER A 465 -18.60 -10.77 27.08
CA SER A 465 -18.49 -9.45 26.46
C SER A 465 -18.35 -8.35 27.49
N THR A 466 -19.12 -8.43 28.59
CA THR A 466 -19.04 -7.47 29.70
C THR A 466 -17.63 -7.46 30.29
N GLU A 467 -17.11 -8.61 30.69
CA GLU A 467 -15.78 -8.73 31.31
C GLU A 467 -14.66 -8.26 30.36
N ILE A 468 -14.74 -8.60 29.08
CA ILE A 468 -13.74 -8.17 28.07
C ILE A 468 -13.77 -6.65 27.89
N LEU A 469 -14.96 -6.06 27.74
CA LEU A 469 -15.12 -4.63 27.51
C LEU A 469 -14.77 -3.81 28.76
N GLU A 470 -15.08 -4.29 29.97
CA GLU A 470 -14.63 -3.68 31.22
C GLU A 470 -13.11 -3.73 31.36
N LEU A 471 -12.50 -4.86 31.02
CA LEU A 471 -11.05 -5.00 31.01
C LEU A 471 -10.41 -3.97 30.06
N LEU A 472 -10.90 -3.87 28.82
CA LEU A 472 -10.38 -2.89 27.85
C LEU A 472 -10.52 -1.45 28.36
N ALA A 473 -11.66 -1.10 28.95
CA ALA A 473 -11.88 0.22 29.53
C ALA A 473 -10.95 0.52 30.73
N ALA A 474 -10.52 -0.50 31.45
CA ALA A 474 -9.55 -0.39 32.53
C ALA A 474 -8.08 -0.42 32.03
N GLN A 475 -7.84 -0.69 30.74
CA GLN A 475 -6.52 -0.76 30.13
C GLN A 475 -6.15 0.52 29.34
N ASN A 476 -4.99 0.53 28.69
CA ASN A 476 -4.57 1.64 27.84
C ASN A 476 -5.26 1.55 26.46
N ALA A 477 -6.60 1.50 26.47
CA ALA A 477 -7.42 1.33 25.28
C ALA A 477 -8.60 2.30 25.26
N PHE A 478 -8.96 2.71 24.05
CA PHE A 478 -10.11 3.52 23.71
C PHE A 478 -10.98 2.71 22.75
N CYS A 479 -12.07 2.14 23.27
CA CYS A 479 -12.83 1.10 22.60
C CYS A 479 -14.12 1.64 22.00
N PHE A 480 -14.38 1.29 20.75
CA PHE A 480 -15.64 1.47 20.03
C PHE A 480 -16.21 0.09 19.74
N ALA A 481 -17.30 -0.27 20.42
CA ALA A 481 -17.93 -1.57 20.29
C ALA A 481 -19.35 -1.44 19.74
N ALA A 482 -19.65 -2.08 18.61
CA ALA A 482 -21.03 -2.30 18.16
C ALA A 482 -21.60 -3.57 18.81
N THR A 483 -22.87 -3.51 19.19
CA THR A 483 -23.58 -4.67 19.73
C THR A 483 -25.08 -4.61 19.47
N HIS A 484 -25.71 -5.79 19.48
CA HIS A 484 -27.16 -5.97 19.51
C HIS A 484 -27.69 -6.26 20.92
N ASP A 485 -26.81 -6.56 21.86
CA ASP A 485 -27.16 -6.90 23.23
C ASP A 485 -27.39 -5.60 24.02
N ILE A 486 -28.65 -5.18 24.12
CA ILE A 486 -29.06 -3.96 24.85
C ILE A 486 -28.68 -4.05 26.33
N GLU A 487 -28.61 -5.26 26.87
CA GLU A 487 -28.17 -5.57 28.22
C GLU A 487 -26.78 -4.97 28.53
N LEU A 488 -25.88 -4.94 27.54
CA LEU A 488 -24.55 -4.33 27.68
C LEU A 488 -24.62 -2.81 27.93
N THR A 489 -25.67 -2.12 27.45
CA THR A 489 -25.82 -0.67 27.64
C THR A 489 -25.98 -0.28 29.10
N GLU A 490 -26.61 -1.14 29.91
CA GLU A 490 -26.79 -0.93 31.34
C GLU A 490 -25.60 -1.48 32.14
N LEU A 491 -25.07 -2.65 31.75
CA LEU A 491 -23.93 -3.27 32.44
C LEU A 491 -22.67 -2.41 32.34
N LEU A 492 -22.42 -1.77 31.18
CA LEU A 492 -21.20 -1.01 30.89
C LEU A 492 -21.35 0.51 31.04
N LYS A 493 -22.47 0.99 31.58
CA LYS A 493 -22.81 2.42 31.68
C LYS A 493 -21.76 3.27 32.40
N LYS A 494 -20.97 2.67 33.30
CA LYS A 494 -19.89 3.36 34.03
C LYS A 494 -18.60 3.49 33.25
N GLN A 495 -18.44 2.76 32.16
CA GLN A 495 -17.20 2.69 31.38
C GLN A 495 -17.39 3.16 29.93
N TYR A 496 -18.61 3.06 29.39
CA TYR A 496 -18.97 3.37 28.01
C TYR A 496 -20.10 4.39 27.92
N ASP A 497 -19.98 5.30 26.96
CA ASP A 497 -21.05 6.17 26.50
C ASP A 497 -21.83 5.47 25.40
N ASN A 498 -23.16 5.54 25.47
CA ASN A 498 -24.05 4.87 24.53
C ASN A 498 -24.37 5.80 23.36
N TYR A 499 -24.28 5.26 22.16
CA TYR A 499 -24.80 5.88 20.95
C TYR A 499 -25.58 4.83 20.14
N HIS A 500 -26.40 5.31 19.21
CA HIS A 500 -27.22 4.42 18.42
C HIS A 500 -27.55 4.97 17.03
N PHE A 501 -27.97 4.04 16.18
CA PHE A 501 -28.62 4.30 14.91
C PHE A 501 -30.07 3.80 14.98
N GLU A 502 -30.98 4.55 14.38
CA GLU A 502 -32.41 4.24 14.34
C GLU A 502 -32.86 3.92 12.91
N GLU A 503 -33.85 3.05 12.82
CA GLU A 503 -34.64 2.84 11.62
C GLU A 503 -36.01 3.54 11.76
N GLN A 504 -36.44 4.20 10.67
CA GLN A 504 -37.79 4.72 10.56
C GLN A 504 -38.64 3.71 9.79
N VAL A 505 -39.71 3.27 10.43
CA VAL A 505 -40.70 2.38 9.81
C VAL A 505 -41.83 3.25 9.27
N GLU A 506 -41.91 3.35 7.94
CA GLU A 506 -43.07 3.90 7.24
C GLU A 506 -44.05 2.77 6.85
N GLU A 507 -45.23 3.09 6.31
CA GLU A 507 -46.29 2.09 6.06
C GLU A 507 -45.85 0.93 5.16
N ASP A 508 -44.94 1.17 4.20
CA ASP A 508 -44.49 0.19 3.21
C ASP A 508 -42.95 0.03 3.09
N ASP A 509 -42.14 0.77 3.86
CA ASP A 509 -40.67 0.72 3.76
C ASP A 509 -39.96 0.98 5.10
N VAL A 510 -38.72 0.50 5.21
CA VAL A 510 -37.81 0.80 6.33
C VAL A 510 -36.69 1.69 5.84
N ILE A 511 -36.73 2.94 6.28
CA ILE A 511 -35.75 3.95 5.93
C ILE A 511 -34.70 4.02 7.03
N PHE A 512 -33.44 3.89 6.63
CA PHE A 512 -32.29 4.14 7.49
C PHE A 512 -31.73 5.52 7.14
N ASP A 513 -31.75 6.44 8.10
CA ASP A 513 -31.18 7.78 7.88
C ASP A 513 -29.66 7.84 8.11
N TYR A 514 -29.09 6.76 8.64
CA TYR A 514 -27.66 6.59 8.91
C TYR A 514 -27.06 7.69 9.80
N ARG A 515 -27.87 8.31 10.67
CA ARG A 515 -27.41 9.34 11.61
C ARG A 515 -27.14 8.76 12.99
N LEU A 516 -25.93 9.00 13.48
CA LEU A 516 -25.51 8.69 14.84
C LEU A 516 -26.25 9.60 15.82
N ARG A 517 -26.80 9.00 16.88
CA ARG A 517 -27.49 9.69 17.97
C ARG A 517 -26.92 9.28 19.31
N GLU A 518 -26.91 10.20 20.26
CA GLU A 518 -26.56 9.89 21.65
C GLU A 518 -27.66 9.06 22.34
N GLY A 519 -27.25 8.20 23.26
CA GLY A 519 -28.13 7.34 24.02
C GLY A 519 -28.24 5.91 23.47
N LYS A 520 -29.05 5.09 24.13
CA LYS A 520 -29.30 3.69 23.75
C LYS A 520 -30.47 3.60 22.76
N ALA A 521 -30.42 2.63 21.85
CA ALA A 521 -31.55 2.32 20.98
C ALA A 521 -32.80 1.94 21.79
N MET A 522 -33.94 2.57 21.49
CA MET A 522 -35.19 2.38 22.23
C MET A 522 -36.13 1.35 21.60
N THR A 523 -35.94 0.98 20.33
CA THR A 523 -36.86 0.12 19.57
C THR A 523 -36.17 -1.09 18.94
N ARG A 524 -36.87 -2.23 18.89
CA ARG A 524 -36.47 -3.44 18.15
C ARG A 524 -37.54 -3.71 17.07
N ASN A 525 -37.35 -3.25 15.84
CA ASN A 525 -38.39 -3.36 14.80
C ASN A 525 -38.32 -4.64 13.94
N ALA A 526 -37.58 -5.68 14.36
CA ALA A 526 -37.41 -6.91 13.59
C ALA A 526 -38.73 -7.62 13.23
N ILE A 527 -39.73 -7.63 14.13
CA ILE A 527 -41.04 -8.22 13.84
C ILE A 527 -41.84 -7.37 12.84
N LYS A 528 -41.71 -6.04 12.91
CA LYS A 528 -42.32 -5.15 11.92
C LYS A 528 -41.72 -5.34 10.53
N LEU A 529 -40.41 -5.62 10.44
CA LEU A 529 -39.75 -5.99 9.18
C LEU A 529 -40.35 -7.27 8.56
N LEU A 530 -40.70 -8.28 9.36
CA LEU A 530 -41.37 -9.49 8.85
C LEU A 530 -42.73 -9.15 8.23
N HIS A 531 -43.50 -8.27 8.87
CA HIS A 531 -44.77 -7.79 8.34
C HIS A 531 -44.58 -7.10 6.98
N MET A 532 -43.61 -6.18 6.88
CA MET A 532 -43.32 -5.45 5.64
C MET A 532 -42.83 -6.34 4.49
N ILE A 533 -42.02 -7.36 4.78
CA ILE A 533 -41.54 -8.31 3.75
C ILE A 533 -42.69 -9.22 3.24
N GLY A 534 -43.88 -9.17 3.87
CA GLY A 534 -45.06 -9.92 3.45
C GLY A 534 -45.10 -11.34 4.01
N TYR A 535 -44.49 -11.58 5.18
CA TYR A 535 -44.72 -12.84 5.90
C TYR A 535 -46.19 -12.95 6.29
N ASP A 536 -46.69 -14.19 6.38
CA ASP A 536 -48.07 -14.48 6.80
C ASP A 536 -48.39 -13.69 8.10
N PRO A 537 -49.44 -12.84 8.11
CA PRO A 537 -49.81 -12.04 9.29
C PRO A 537 -49.94 -12.87 10.57
N LYS A 538 -50.34 -14.13 10.47
CA LYS A 538 -50.42 -15.04 11.63
C LYS A 538 -49.07 -15.41 12.22
N ILE A 539 -47.99 -15.37 11.42
CA ILE A 539 -46.61 -15.59 11.92
C ILE A 539 -46.16 -14.34 12.67
N VAL A 540 -46.41 -13.17 12.10
CA VAL A 540 -46.06 -11.87 12.70
C VAL A 540 -46.78 -11.68 14.03
N GLU A 541 -48.10 -11.88 14.06
CA GLU A 541 -48.94 -11.75 15.26
C GLU A 541 -48.46 -12.71 16.36
N ARG A 542 -48.26 -14.00 16.05
CA ARG A 542 -47.74 -14.97 17.01
C ARG A 542 -46.31 -14.68 17.47
N ALA A 543 -45.46 -14.11 16.61
CA ALA A 543 -44.12 -13.69 17.00
C ALA A 543 -44.19 -12.51 17.99
N GLN A 544 -45.09 -11.56 17.74
CA GLN A 544 -45.34 -10.41 18.62
C GLN A 544 -45.86 -10.86 19.99
N GLU A 545 -46.89 -11.72 20.02
CA GLU A 545 -47.43 -12.32 21.25
C GLU A 545 -46.35 -13.03 22.07
N ARG A 546 -45.46 -13.78 21.42
CA ARG A 546 -44.36 -14.48 22.09
C ARG A 546 -43.34 -13.52 22.71
N VAL A 547 -43.04 -12.41 22.06
CA VAL A 547 -42.14 -11.39 22.61
C VAL A 547 -42.78 -10.71 23.80
N GLU A 548 -44.04 -10.31 23.69
CA GLU A 548 -44.79 -9.69 24.79
C GLU A 548 -44.85 -10.62 26.01
N TYR A 549 -45.16 -11.90 25.80
CA TYR A 549 -45.14 -12.91 26.86
C TYR A 549 -43.76 -13.04 27.51
N PHE A 550 -42.68 -13.12 26.72
CA PHE A 550 -41.31 -13.24 27.24
C PHE A 550 -40.89 -12.01 28.05
N VAL A 551 -41.24 -10.80 27.59
CA VAL A 551 -40.94 -9.55 28.30
C VAL A 551 -41.67 -9.49 29.64
N GLU A 552 -42.90 -9.99 29.71
CA GLU A 552 -43.70 -9.99 30.94
C GLU A 552 -43.29 -11.10 31.93
N HIS A 553 -42.98 -12.30 31.43
CA HIS A 553 -42.81 -13.51 32.27
C HIS A 553 -41.36 -13.99 32.40
N GLY A 554 -40.42 -13.45 31.62
CA GLY A 554 -39.03 -13.91 31.57
C GLY A 554 -38.85 -15.34 31.07
N SER A 555 -39.87 -15.93 30.44
CA SER A 555 -39.86 -17.30 29.92
C SER A 555 -40.62 -17.40 28.61
N TRP A 556 -40.28 -18.37 27.76
CA TRP A 556 -40.99 -18.61 26.51
C TRP A 556 -42.28 -19.40 26.78
N GLN A 557 -43.37 -19.01 26.12
CA GLN A 557 -44.61 -19.76 26.16
C GLN A 557 -44.41 -21.12 25.48
N MET A 558 -44.45 -22.22 26.23
CA MET A 558 -44.44 -23.57 25.66
C MET A 558 -45.83 -23.85 25.09
N GLN A 559 -45.87 -24.31 23.83
CA GLN A 559 -47.12 -24.70 23.16
C GLN A 559 -47.73 -25.95 23.77
#